data_AF-A0A099J3Q2-F1
#
_entry.id   AF-A0A099J3Q2-F1
#
_cell.length_a   1.000
_cell.length_b   1.000
_cell.length_c   1.000
_cell.angle_alpha   90.00
_cell.angle_beta   90.00
_cell.angle_gamma   90.00
#
_symmetry.space_group_name_H-M   'P 1'
#
loop_
_entity.id
_entity.type
_entity.pdbx_description
1 polymer ?
#
loop_
_entity_poly.entity_id
_entity_poly.type
_entity_poly.pdbx_seq_one_letter_code
_entity_poly.pdbx_strand_id
1 'polypeptide(L)'
;MDELVAQIIDEENAVVRAGLLRGADIAVTHMQTPGNRVAHRISCSSLRDWFDRTLAWPSYSRQRLQKDRNFRPALPTLMTRGEARALIKLRSCKTCAPNIGGDEVPRTSTLFAQGLKSHHIGRILADEHGVDIGTIQTVIFTRSSDTEGRFDADVVTVETENGTVHLEPRTRMQVRTVLETPTAIAREAAVRTRVGLPVQD
;
A
#
# COMPACT_ATOMS: atom_id res chain seq x y z
N MET A 1 20.47 7.43 -23.84
CA MET A 1 20.23 6.72 -22.56
C MET A 1 18.79 6.92 -22.13
N ASP A 2 18.32 8.16 -22.13
CA ASP A 2 16.93 8.48 -21.78
C ASP A 2 15.92 7.83 -22.73
N GLU A 3 16.25 7.75 -24.02
CA GLU A 3 15.45 7.02 -25.02
C GLU A 3 15.34 5.51 -24.69
N LEU A 4 16.45 4.86 -24.31
CA LEU A 4 16.43 3.46 -23.89
C LEU A 4 15.59 3.27 -22.61
N VAL A 5 15.70 4.19 -21.65
CA VAL A 5 14.87 4.15 -20.44
C VAL A 5 13.39 4.33 -20.78
N ALA A 6 13.06 5.25 -21.69
CA ALA A 6 11.69 5.46 -22.15
C ALA A 6 11.12 4.19 -22.81
N GLN A 7 11.89 3.56 -23.70
CA GLN A 7 11.49 2.28 -24.31
C GLN A 7 11.23 1.19 -23.26
N ILE A 8 12.12 1.04 -22.28
CA ILE A 8 11.94 0.07 -21.19
C ILE A 8 10.68 0.38 -20.38
N ILE A 9 10.42 1.66 -20.08
CA ILE A 9 9.22 2.08 -19.37
C ILE A 9 7.96 1.71 -20.17
N ASP A 10 7.96 1.90 -21.49
CA ASP A 10 6.85 1.52 -22.36
C ASP A 10 6.61 0.00 -22.36
N GLU A 11 7.68 -0.80 -22.43
CA GLU A 11 7.62 -2.26 -22.32
C GLU A 11 7.05 -2.70 -20.95
N GLU A 12 7.52 -2.10 -19.85
CA GLU A 12 7.03 -2.39 -18.49
C GLU A 12 5.57 -1.97 -18.31
N ASN A 13 5.17 -0.81 -18.86
CA ASN A 13 3.78 -0.35 -18.85
C ASN A 13 2.88 -1.28 -19.68
N ALA A 14 3.36 -1.84 -20.78
CA ALA A 14 2.62 -2.83 -21.56
C ALA A 14 2.37 -4.12 -20.76
N VAL A 15 3.35 -4.57 -19.95
CA VAL A 15 3.17 -5.71 -19.02
C VAL A 15 2.10 -5.38 -17.96
N VAL A 16 2.12 -4.17 -17.39
CA VAL A 16 1.12 -3.73 -16.42
C VAL A 16 -0.27 -3.68 -17.04
N ARG A 17 -0.38 -3.08 -18.23
CA ARG A 17 -1.62 -3.01 -19.02
C ARG A 17 -2.20 -4.39 -19.29
N ALA A 18 -1.36 -5.32 -19.75
CA ALA A 18 -1.78 -6.69 -20.03
C ALA A 18 -2.27 -7.40 -18.75
N GLY A 19 -1.61 -7.21 -17.62
CA GLY A 19 -2.06 -7.73 -16.33
C GLY A 19 -3.46 -7.23 -15.95
N LEU A 20 -3.67 -5.92 -16.01
CA LEU A 20 -4.96 -5.29 -15.67
C LEU A 20 -6.08 -5.72 -16.62
N LEU A 21 -5.81 -5.83 -17.93
CA LEU A 21 -6.80 -6.31 -18.92
C LEU A 21 -7.20 -7.78 -18.69
N ARG A 22 -6.34 -8.60 -18.09
CA ARG A 22 -6.66 -9.97 -17.67
C ARG A 22 -7.47 -10.03 -16.36
N GLY A 23 -7.82 -8.89 -15.78
CA GLY A 23 -8.56 -8.83 -14.51
C GLY A 23 -7.68 -9.00 -13.28
N ALA A 24 -6.38 -8.69 -13.36
CA ALA A 24 -5.52 -8.70 -12.18
C ALA A 24 -5.94 -7.63 -11.16
N ASP A 25 -6.26 -8.07 -9.95
CA ASP A 25 -6.58 -7.23 -8.79
C ASP A 25 -5.50 -7.29 -7.71
N ILE A 26 -4.53 -8.21 -7.86
CA ILE A 26 -3.42 -8.43 -6.94
C ILE A 26 -2.09 -8.15 -7.63
N ALA A 27 -1.23 -7.38 -6.96
CA ALA A 27 0.17 -7.22 -7.30
C ALA A 27 1.04 -7.95 -6.27
N VAL A 28 1.94 -8.82 -6.73
CA VAL A 28 2.87 -9.55 -5.89
C VAL A 28 4.29 -9.02 -6.07
N THR A 29 4.89 -8.53 -4.99
CA THR A 29 6.30 -8.13 -4.96
C THR A 29 7.19 -9.31 -4.55
N HIS A 30 8.48 -9.24 -4.93
CA HIS A 30 9.48 -10.27 -4.63
C HIS A 30 9.12 -11.69 -5.11
N MET A 31 8.47 -11.80 -6.28
CA MET A 31 7.97 -13.06 -6.82
C MET A 31 9.05 -14.17 -6.91
N GLN A 32 10.30 -13.78 -7.19
CA GLN A 32 11.45 -14.69 -7.32
C GLN A 32 11.96 -15.27 -6.00
N THR A 33 11.49 -14.77 -4.85
CA THR A 33 11.93 -15.24 -3.54
C THR A 33 10.72 -15.68 -2.71
N PRO A 34 10.35 -16.99 -2.73
CA PRO A 34 9.11 -17.46 -2.11
C PRO A 34 8.87 -17.01 -0.67
N GLY A 35 9.91 -16.99 0.18
CA GLY A 35 9.78 -16.54 1.58
C GLY A 35 9.51 -15.03 1.76
N ASN A 36 9.73 -14.24 0.70
CA ASN A 36 9.60 -12.79 0.71
C ASN A 36 8.41 -12.27 -0.08
N ARG A 37 7.64 -13.15 -0.74
CA ARG A 37 6.47 -12.75 -1.53
C ARG A 37 5.48 -11.98 -0.67
N VAL A 38 5.08 -10.81 -1.15
CA VAL A 38 4.04 -10.00 -0.52
C VAL A 38 3.00 -9.65 -1.55
N ALA A 39 1.74 -10.00 -1.26
CA ALA A 39 0.59 -9.58 -2.03
C ALA A 39 0.15 -8.18 -1.62
N HIS A 40 -0.29 -7.40 -2.60
CA HIS A 40 -0.82 -6.06 -2.45
C HIS A 40 -2.06 -5.91 -3.33
N ARG A 41 -2.96 -4.99 -2.98
CA ARG A 41 -3.93 -4.46 -3.94
C ARG A 41 -3.24 -3.50 -4.90
N ILE A 42 -3.79 -3.33 -6.09
CA ILE A 42 -3.31 -2.36 -7.08
C ILE A 42 -3.28 -0.94 -6.50
N SER A 43 -4.31 -0.58 -5.72
CA SER A 43 -4.44 0.72 -5.06
C SER A 43 -3.53 0.95 -3.85
N CYS A 44 -2.64 0.01 -3.51
CA CYS A 44 -1.79 0.09 -2.32
C CYS A 44 -0.78 1.23 -2.44
N SER A 45 -0.74 2.12 -1.44
CA SER A 45 0.20 3.25 -1.40
C SER A 45 1.67 2.83 -1.49
N SER A 46 2.03 1.68 -0.90
CA SER A 46 3.40 1.14 -0.97
C SER A 46 3.83 0.70 -2.37
N LEU A 47 2.92 0.63 -3.34
CA LEU A 47 3.23 0.30 -4.73
C LEU A 47 3.44 1.53 -5.61
N ARG A 48 3.34 2.74 -5.06
CA ARG A 48 3.49 3.98 -5.84
C ARG A 48 4.78 3.97 -6.69
N ASP A 49 5.92 3.70 -6.06
CA ASP A 49 7.22 3.69 -6.75
C ASP A 49 7.40 2.48 -7.70
N TRP A 50 6.54 1.47 -7.56
CA TRP A 50 6.55 0.29 -8.41
C TRP A 50 5.80 0.53 -9.71
N PHE A 51 4.66 1.24 -9.66
CA PHE A 51 3.83 1.55 -10.82
C PHE A 51 4.18 2.89 -11.48
N ASP A 52 4.75 3.84 -10.75
CA ASP A 52 5.34 5.04 -11.35
C ASP A 52 6.75 4.71 -11.85
N ARG A 53 6.80 4.16 -13.07
CA ARG A 53 8.06 3.67 -13.65
C ARG A 53 9.08 4.78 -13.85
N THR A 54 8.66 6.01 -14.05
CA THR A 54 9.58 7.16 -14.14
C THR A 54 10.35 7.35 -12.83
N LEU A 55 9.70 7.17 -11.67
CA LEU A 55 10.34 7.23 -10.36
C LEU A 55 11.26 6.03 -10.08
N ALA A 56 11.01 4.87 -10.70
CA ALA A 56 11.85 3.67 -10.56
C ALA A 56 13.23 3.79 -11.24
N TRP A 57 13.47 4.85 -12.02
CA TRP A 57 14.71 5.09 -12.77
C TRP A 57 15.52 6.31 -12.29
N PRO A 58 15.96 6.36 -11.00
CA PRO A 58 16.88 7.38 -10.52
C PRO A 58 18.27 7.24 -11.16
N SER A 59 19.13 8.24 -10.97
CA SER A 59 20.48 8.29 -11.56
C SER A 59 21.29 7.02 -11.34
N TYR A 60 21.21 6.41 -10.14
CA TYR A 60 21.87 5.14 -9.84
C TYR A 60 21.39 3.98 -10.72
N SER A 61 20.07 3.82 -10.89
CA SER A 61 19.48 2.78 -11.74
C SER A 61 19.90 2.97 -13.20
N ARG A 62 19.97 4.22 -13.68
CA ARG A 62 20.45 4.54 -15.03
C ARG A 62 21.94 4.20 -15.21
N GLN A 63 22.77 4.52 -14.22
CA GLN A 63 24.19 4.13 -14.21
C GLN A 63 24.35 2.61 -14.19
N ARG A 64 23.51 1.88 -13.46
CA ARG A 64 23.53 0.41 -13.45
C ARG A 64 23.13 -0.17 -14.80
N LEU A 65 22.13 0.40 -15.47
CA LEU A 65 21.75 0.01 -16.84
C LEU A 65 22.87 0.23 -17.85
N GLN A 66 23.69 1.26 -17.67
CA GLN A 66 24.86 1.48 -18.54
C GLN A 66 25.89 0.34 -18.42
N LYS A 67 26.06 -0.21 -17.21
CA LYS A 67 26.98 -1.32 -16.93
C LYS A 67 26.38 -2.69 -17.30
N ASP A 68 25.08 -2.85 -17.11
CA ASP A 68 24.32 -4.06 -17.40
C ASP A 68 23.04 -3.68 -18.15
N ARG A 69 23.02 -3.93 -19.47
CA ARG A 69 21.88 -3.58 -20.34
C ARG A 69 20.61 -4.38 -20.04
N ASN A 70 20.73 -5.49 -19.30
CA ASN A 70 19.61 -6.31 -18.86
C ASN A 70 19.07 -5.90 -17.49
N PHE A 71 19.70 -4.94 -16.81
CA PHE A 71 19.22 -4.45 -15.54
C PHE A 71 17.82 -3.84 -15.69
N ARG A 72 16.90 -4.25 -14.81
CA ARG A 72 15.55 -3.69 -14.68
C ARG A 72 15.25 -3.47 -13.19
N PRO A 73 14.77 -2.29 -12.77
CA PRO A 73 14.17 -2.12 -11.45
C PRO A 73 12.99 -3.08 -11.30
N ALA A 74 12.81 -3.61 -10.09
CA ALA A 74 11.80 -4.63 -9.87
C ALA A 74 10.38 -4.14 -10.26
N LEU A 75 9.62 -5.03 -10.89
CA LEU A 75 8.23 -4.83 -11.28
C LEU A 75 7.36 -5.87 -10.55
N PRO A 76 6.21 -5.50 -9.94
CA PRO A 76 5.34 -6.46 -9.31
C PRO A 76 4.71 -7.38 -10.36
N THR A 77 4.50 -8.65 -10.00
CA THR A 77 3.73 -9.57 -10.84
C THR A 77 2.24 -9.33 -10.60
N LEU A 78 1.53 -8.95 -11.65
CA LEU A 78 0.08 -8.77 -11.63
C LEU A 78 -0.62 -10.08 -11.91
N MET A 79 -1.56 -10.43 -11.04
CA MET A 79 -2.32 -11.67 -11.12
C MET A 79 -3.71 -11.47 -10.54
N THR A 80 -4.61 -12.35 -10.95
CA THR A 80 -5.92 -12.50 -10.34
C THR A 80 -5.77 -13.03 -8.90
N ARG A 81 -6.78 -12.78 -8.08
CA ARG A 81 -6.91 -13.35 -6.74
C ARG A 81 -6.76 -14.87 -6.71
N GLY A 82 -7.34 -15.57 -7.70
CA GLY A 82 -7.25 -17.03 -7.81
C GLY A 82 -5.81 -17.52 -7.99
N GLU A 83 -5.07 -16.88 -8.87
CA GLU A 83 -3.64 -17.16 -9.09
C GLU A 83 -2.81 -16.86 -7.83
N ALA A 84 -3.10 -15.75 -7.14
CA ALA A 84 -2.41 -15.40 -5.90
C ALA A 84 -2.62 -16.44 -4.79
N ARG A 85 -3.82 -17.02 -4.67
CA ARG A 85 -4.10 -18.10 -3.68
C ARG A 85 -3.26 -19.34 -3.90
N ALA A 86 -2.93 -19.66 -5.16
CA ALA A 86 -2.13 -20.83 -5.48
C ALA A 86 -0.64 -20.67 -5.09
N LEU A 87 -0.20 -19.47 -4.71
CA LEU A 87 1.19 -19.21 -4.35
C LEU A 87 1.52 -19.68 -2.94
N ILE A 88 2.53 -20.55 -2.86
CA ILE A 88 3.15 -20.96 -1.60
C ILE A 88 3.89 -19.77 -0.98
N LYS A 89 3.80 -19.65 0.35
CA LYS A 89 4.50 -18.64 1.19
C LYS A 89 4.17 -17.17 0.85
N LEU A 90 2.98 -16.92 0.30
CA LEU A 90 2.51 -15.55 0.03
C LEU A 90 2.06 -14.86 1.32
N ARG A 91 2.71 -13.75 1.68
CA ARG A 91 2.28 -12.90 2.80
C ARG A 91 1.34 -11.80 2.30
N SER A 92 0.39 -11.39 3.13
CA SER A 92 -0.43 -10.20 2.84
C SER A 92 0.31 -8.93 3.27
N CYS A 93 0.30 -7.91 2.42
CA CYS A 93 0.81 -6.59 2.78
C CYS A 93 0.07 -6.06 4.02
N LYS A 94 0.82 -5.64 5.04
CA LYS A 94 0.25 -5.08 6.27
C LYS A 94 -0.39 -3.71 6.09
N THR A 95 -0.21 -3.05 4.94
CA THR A 95 -0.78 -1.73 4.64
C THR A 95 -2.16 -1.88 4.00
N CYS A 96 -2.24 -2.46 2.81
CA CYS A 96 -3.50 -2.63 2.09
C CYS A 96 -4.27 -3.91 2.45
N ALA A 97 -3.64 -4.86 3.17
CA ALA A 97 -4.24 -6.13 3.60
C ALA A 97 -5.14 -6.74 2.52
N PRO A 98 -4.56 -7.15 1.37
CA PRO A 98 -5.36 -7.65 0.26
C PRO A 98 -6.12 -8.89 0.69
N ASN A 99 -7.39 -8.97 0.32
CA ASN A 99 -8.19 -10.15 0.59
C ASN A 99 -7.85 -11.26 -0.40
N ILE A 100 -6.81 -12.02 -0.10
CA ILE A 100 -6.43 -13.16 -0.94
C ILE A 100 -7.44 -14.31 -0.77
N GLY A 101 -8.01 -14.51 0.42
CA GLY A 101 -8.92 -15.63 0.75
C GLY A 101 -10.30 -15.56 0.10
N GLY A 102 -10.76 -14.38 -0.30
CA GLY A 102 -12.06 -14.19 -0.98
C GLY A 102 -13.21 -13.86 -0.06
N ASP A 103 -13.06 -14.10 1.23
CA ASP A 103 -14.07 -13.72 2.21
C ASP A 103 -13.92 -12.21 2.38
N GLU A 104 -14.81 -11.42 1.78
CA GLU A 104 -14.77 -9.94 1.76
C GLU A 104 -14.93 -9.29 3.14
N VAL A 105 -14.65 -10.03 4.21
CA VAL A 105 -14.69 -9.53 5.58
C VAL A 105 -13.55 -8.53 5.75
N PRO A 106 -13.87 -7.23 5.97
CA PRO A 106 -12.87 -6.24 6.31
C PRO A 106 -12.07 -6.72 7.50
N ARG A 107 -10.74 -6.85 7.34
CA ARG A 107 -9.89 -7.20 8.48
C ARG A 107 -9.98 -6.08 9.51
N THR A 108 -10.56 -6.40 10.65
CA THR A 108 -10.60 -5.55 11.83
C THR A 108 -9.46 -5.97 12.75
N SER A 109 -8.63 -5.01 13.14
CA SER A 109 -7.57 -5.21 14.14
C SER A 109 -7.87 -4.34 15.35
N THR A 110 -7.84 -4.92 16.54
CA THR A 110 -7.94 -4.16 17.79
C THR A 110 -6.53 -3.84 18.29
N LEU A 111 -6.26 -2.58 18.59
CA LEU A 111 -5.00 -2.11 19.16
C LEU A 111 -5.23 -0.93 20.10
N PHE A 112 -4.23 -0.62 20.93
CA PHE A 112 -4.20 0.64 21.66
C PHE A 112 -3.78 1.78 20.72
N ALA A 113 -4.22 3.02 20.99
CA ALA A 113 -3.89 4.19 20.17
C ALA A 113 -2.37 4.35 19.93
N GLN A 114 -1.54 4.07 20.95
CA GLN A 114 -0.08 4.08 20.81
C GLN A 114 0.48 3.05 19.81
N GLY A 115 -0.32 2.02 19.48
CA GLY A 115 0.00 1.00 18.49
C GLY A 115 -0.27 1.44 17.04
N LEU A 116 -0.86 2.62 16.82
CA LEU A 116 -1.06 3.17 15.48
C LEU A 116 0.30 3.39 14.79
N LYS A 117 0.36 3.16 13.48
CA LYS A 117 1.59 3.21 12.68
C LYS A 117 1.27 3.74 11.29
N SER A 118 2.31 4.13 10.56
CA SER A 118 2.17 4.63 9.18
C SER A 118 1.43 3.68 8.24
N HIS A 119 1.50 2.36 8.45
CA HIS A 119 0.77 1.39 7.65
C HIS A 119 -0.73 1.30 7.96
N HIS A 120 -1.23 2.01 8.97
CA HIS A 120 -2.66 2.17 9.24
C HIS A 120 -3.26 3.37 8.51
N ILE A 121 -2.45 4.26 7.92
CA ILE A 121 -2.94 5.37 7.11
C ILE A 121 -3.76 4.83 5.92
N GLY A 122 -4.94 5.41 5.71
CA GLY A 122 -5.93 4.99 4.71
C GLY A 122 -6.92 3.93 5.19
N ARG A 123 -6.90 3.57 6.48
CA ARG A 123 -7.85 2.64 7.11
C ARG A 123 -8.88 3.37 7.95
N ILE A 124 -10.07 2.80 8.11
CA ILE A 124 -11.08 3.33 9.04
C ILE A 124 -10.59 3.07 10.46
N LEU A 125 -10.49 4.15 11.23
CA LEU A 125 -10.42 4.13 12.68
C LEU A 125 -11.83 4.10 13.24
N ALA A 126 -12.08 3.18 14.15
CA ALA A 126 -13.30 3.11 14.94
C ALA A 126 -12.94 3.01 16.42
N ASP A 127 -13.85 3.43 17.29
CA ASP A 127 -13.69 3.27 18.73
C ASP A 127 -13.74 1.79 19.16
N GLU A 128 -13.61 1.53 20.46
CA GLU A 128 -13.65 0.16 20.98
C GLU A 128 -15.00 -0.55 20.78
N HIS A 129 -16.09 0.20 20.65
CA HIS A 129 -17.44 -0.29 20.36
C HIS A 129 -17.69 -0.48 18.86
N GLY A 130 -16.77 -0.03 18.01
CA GLY A 130 -16.83 -0.16 16.58
C GLY A 130 -17.59 0.96 15.86
N VAL A 131 -17.79 2.10 16.51
CA VAL A 131 -18.32 3.32 15.88
C VAL A 131 -17.20 3.97 15.07
N ASP A 132 -17.46 4.21 13.78
CA ASP A 132 -16.48 4.79 12.87
C ASP A 132 -16.18 6.25 13.25
N ILE A 133 -14.89 6.54 13.42
CA ILE A 133 -14.35 7.89 13.66
C ILE A 133 -13.99 8.53 12.32
N GLY A 134 -13.35 7.76 11.42
CA GLY A 134 -12.97 8.21 10.08
C GLY A 134 -11.75 7.46 9.54
N THR A 135 -11.41 7.68 8.28
CA THR A 135 -10.20 7.16 7.64
C THR A 135 -8.96 7.91 8.12
N ILE A 136 -7.97 7.17 8.62
CA ILE A 136 -6.72 7.73 9.13
C ILE A 136 -5.95 8.40 7.99
N GLN A 137 -5.70 9.70 8.09
CA GLN A 137 -4.86 10.46 7.17
C GLN A 137 -3.44 10.61 7.72
N THR A 138 -3.34 10.95 9.00
CA THR A 138 -2.07 11.18 9.70
C THR A 138 -2.15 10.65 11.14
N VAL A 139 -1.01 10.24 11.70
CA VAL A 139 -0.88 9.88 13.12
C VAL A 139 0.34 10.61 13.69
N ILE A 140 0.15 11.38 14.74
CA ILE A 140 1.19 12.19 15.40
C ILE A 140 1.26 11.76 16.86
N PHE A 141 2.48 11.49 17.34
CA PHE A 141 2.74 11.12 18.73
C PHE A 141 3.38 12.31 19.44
N THR A 142 2.65 12.90 20.40
CA THR A 142 3.17 13.99 21.23
C THR A 142 3.70 13.41 22.54
N ARG A 143 4.91 13.81 22.92
CA ARG A 143 5.52 13.51 24.21
C ARG A 143 5.69 14.81 24.98
N SER A 144 5.29 14.84 26.23
CA SER A 144 5.67 15.90 27.17
C SER A 144 7.12 15.68 27.62
N SER A 145 7.78 16.77 27.98
CA SER A 145 9.17 16.80 28.43
C SER A 145 9.37 16.22 29.83
N ASP A 146 8.31 15.82 30.53
CA ASP A 146 8.30 15.82 32.00
C ASP A 146 8.49 14.43 32.62
N THR A 147 8.61 13.37 31.82
CA THR A 147 8.89 12.01 32.34
C THR A 147 10.27 11.52 31.96
N GLU A 148 11.18 11.58 32.94
CA GLU A 148 12.43 10.82 32.95
C GLU A 148 12.16 9.35 32.58
N GLY A 149 12.59 8.94 31.40
CA GLY A 149 12.84 7.53 31.06
C GLY A 149 11.66 6.67 30.60
N ARG A 150 10.45 7.20 30.36
CA ARG A 150 9.37 6.43 29.71
C ARG A 150 9.23 6.79 28.23
N PHE A 151 9.32 5.79 27.36
CA PHE A 151 9.26 5.94 25.90
C PHE A 151 7.84 6.02 25.34
N ASP A 152 6.83 6.09 26.21
CA ASP A 152 5.42 6.11 25.83
C ASP A 152 5.03 7.52 25.33
N ALA A 153 4.14 7.61 24.33
CA ALA A 153 3.56 8.90 23.95
C ALA A 153 2.60 9.34 25.06
N ASP A 154 2.39 10.65 25.24
CA ASP A 154 1.40 11.16 26.21
C ASP A 154 0.05 11.39 25.54
N VAL A 155 0.06 11.80 24.27
CA VAL A 155 -1.13 12.00 23.45
C VAL A 155 -0.87 11.46 22.05
N VAL A 156 -1.85 10.71 21.51
CA VAL A 156 -1.86 10.29 20.11
C VAL A 156 -2.89 11.13 19.37
N THR A 157 -2.43 11.99 18.48
CA THR A 157 -3.30 12.80 17.61
C THR A 157 -3.48 12.08 16.29
N VAL A 158 -4.73 11.86 15.88
CA VAL A 158 -5.09 11.24 14.61
C VAL A 158 -5.90 12.22 13.79
N GLU A 159 -5.43 12.51 12.58
CA GLU A 159 -6.19 13.29 11.60
C GLU A 159 -6.98 12.32 10.73
N THR A 160 -8.27 12.59 10.55
CA THR A 160 -9.18 11.85 9.68
C THR A 160 -9.93 12.79 8.75
N GLU A 161 -10.63 12.28 7.74
CA GLU A 161 -11.51 13.09 6.89
C GLU A 161 -12.66 13.75 7.65
N ASN A 162 -13.04 13.21 8.82
CA ASN A 162 -14.09 13.75 9.67
C ASN A 162 -13.55 14.75 10.72
N GLY A 163 -12.24 14.96 10.76
CA GLY A 163 -11.57 15.88 11.71
C GLY A 163 -10.44 15.22 12.50
N THR A 164 -9.90 15.99 13.45
CA THR A 164 -8.78 15.57 14.29
C THR A 164 -9.28 15.04 15.64
N VAL A 165 -8.73 13.92 16.08
CA VAL A 165 -9.04 13.30 17.37
C VAL A 165 -7.77 13.14 18.21
N HIS A 166 -7.86 13.49 19.49
CA HIS A 166 -6.80 13.28 20.46
C HIS A 166 -7.16 12.09 21.34
N LEU A 167 -6.28 11.09 21.38
CA LEU A 167 -6.49 9.83 22.08
C LEU A 167 -5.45 9.65 23.17
N GLU A 168 -5.87 9.07 24.30
CA GLU A 168 -4.93 8.58 25.29
C GLU A 168 -4.16 7.37 24.70
N PRO A 169 -2.88 7.18 25.04
CA PRO A 169 -2.05 6.11 24.48
C PRO A 169 -2.65 4.71 24.66
N ARG A 170 -3.38 4.51 25.76
CA ARG A 170 -4.01 3.24 26.14
C ARG A 170 -5.49 3.15 25.76
N THR A 171 -6.04 4.12 25.04
CA THR A 171 -7.39 4.00 24.47
C THR A 171 -7.40 2.83 23.47
N ARG A 172 -8.35 1.91 23.61
CA ARG A 172 -8.54 0.80 22.65
C ARG A 172 -9.28 1.31 21.44
N MET A 173 -8.78 0.94 20.27
CA MET A 173 -9.32 1.32 18.97
C MET A 173 -9.45 0.09 18.09
N GLN A 174 -10.36 0.17 17.13
CA GLN A 174 -10.44 -0.76 16.01
C GLN A 174 -9.90 -0.08 14.75
N VAL A 175 -9.11 -0.81 13.98
CA VAL A 175 -8.63 -0.38 12.67
C VAL A 175 -9.15 -1.36 11.63
N ARG A 176 -9.98 -0.86 10.72
CA ARG A 176 -10.67 -1.64 9.69
C ARG A 176 -10.05 -1.39 8.34
N THR A 177 -9.73 -2.48 7.64
CA THR A 177 -9.25 -2.38 6.26
C THR A 177 -10.43 -2.01 5.36
N VAL A 178 -10.44 -0.78 4.85
CA VAL A 178 -11.45 -0.38 3.87
C VAL A 178 -11.09 -0.94 2.51
N LEU A 179 -12.07 -1.53 1.82
CA LEU A 179 -11.86 -2.06 0.49
C LEU A 179 -11.76 -0.94 -0.56
N GLU A 180 -12.58 0.09 -0.38
CA GLU A 180 -12.91 1.09 -1.41
C GLU A 180 -12.99 2.51 -0.82
N THR A 181 -11.87 3.06 -0.33
CA THR A 181 -11.86 4.51 -0.03
C THR A 181 -11.79 5.30 -1.34
N PRO A 182 -12.34 6.53 -1.39
CA PRO A 182 -12.15 7.44 -2.54
C PRO A 182 -10.67 7.57 -2.93
N THR A 183 -9.77 7.62 -1.95
CA THR A 183 -8.32 7.65 -2.16
C THR A 183 -7.78 6.37 -2.78
N ALA A 184 -8.28 5.19 -2.39
CA ALA A 184 -7.88 3.93 -3.01
C ALA A 184 -8.37 3.83 -4.46
N ILE A 185 -9.61 4.23 -4.73
CA ILE A 185 -10.20 4.29 -6.07
C ILE A 185 -9.38 5.23 -6.96
N ALA A 186 -9.10 6.44 -6.48
CA ALA A 186 -8.28 7.42 -7.21
C ALA A 186 -6.86 6.91 -7.51
N ARG A 187 -6.24 6.16 -6.58
CA ARG A 187 -4.91 5.55 -6.80
C ARG A 187 -4.95 4.46 -7.88
N GLU A 188 -5.95 3.59 -7.85
CA GLU A 188 -6.09 2.56 -8.89
C GLU A 188 -6.39 3.20 -10.25
N ALA A 189 -7.28 4.18 -10.30
CA ALA A 189 -7.57 4.97 -11.49
C ALA A 189 -6.29 5.58 -12.06
N ALA A 190 -5.43 6.18 -11.22
CA ALA A 190 -4.15 6.74 -11.65
C ALA A 190 -3.20 5.68 -12.23
N VAL A 191 -3.21 4.45 -11.72
CA VAL A 191 -2.44 3.33 -12.30
C VAL A 191 -2.99 2.96 -13.67
N ARG A 192 -4.31 2.82 -13.81
CA ARG A 192 -4.98 2.49 -15.09
C ARG A 192 -4.75 3.55 -16.16
N THR A 193 -4.95 4.83 -15.82
CA THR A 193 -4.73 5.95 -16.74
C THR A 193 -3.28 5.99 -17.23
N ARG A 194 -2.31 5.74 -16.35
CA ARG A 194 -0.88 5.73 -16.72
C ARG A 194 -0.54 4.68 -17.78
N VAL A 195 -1.27 3.57 -17.81
CA VAL A 195 -1.08 2.50 -18.81
C VAL A 195 -2.09 2.55 -19.95
N GLY A 196 -2.78 3.68 -20.12
CA GLY A 196 -3.72 3.91 -21.21
C GLY A 196 -5.00 3.07 -21.13
N LEU A 197 -5.46 2.75 -19.92
CA LEU A 197 -6.74 2.07 -19.68
C LEU A 197 -7.78 3.06 -19.13
N PRO A 198 -9.07 2.86 -19.46
CA PRO A 198 -10.13 3.65 -18.85
C PRO A 198 -10.23 3.35 -17.35
N VAL A 199 -10.68 4.35 -16.59
CA VAL A 199 -11.11 4.18 -15.21
C VAL A 199 -12.42 3.38 -15.24
N GLN A 200 -12.53 2.34 -14.43
CA GLN A 200 -13.79 1.60 -14.29
C GLN A 200 -14.65 2.33 -13.26
N ASP A 201 -15.89 2.63 -13.65
CA ASP A 201 -16.91 3.24 -12.80
C ASP A 201 -17.48 2.23 -11.78
#